data_AF-A0A4Y8CD80-F1
#
_entry.id   AF-A0A4Y8CD80-F1
#
_cell.length_a   1.000
_cell.length_b   1.000
_cell.length_c   1.000
_cell.angle_alpha   90.00
_cell.angle_beta   90.00
_cell.angle_gamma   90.00
#
_symmetry.space_group_name_H-M   'P 1'
#
loop_
_entity.id
_entity.type
_entity.pdbx_description
1 polymer ?
#
loop_
_entity_poly.entity_id
_entity_poly.type
_entity_poly.pdbx_seq_one_letter_code
_entity_poly.pdbx_strand_id
1 'polypeptide(L)' 'GIKDYDLLPENAKKYIARLEELAGVKVKYISTSPERDDTIIL' A
#
# COMPACT_ATOMS: atom_id res chain seq x y z
N GLY A 1 -1.19 -12.36 3.00
CA GLY A 1 -0.88 -11.13 2.24
C GLY A 1 0.55 -10.67 2.46
N ILE A 2 0.96 -9.59 1.80
CA ILE A 2 2.25 -8.91 2.02
C ILE A 2 2.07 -7.91 3.17
N LYS A 3 2.95 -7.96 4.17
CA LYS A 3 2.84 -7.12 5.39
C LYS A 3 3.85 -5.96 5.43
N ASP A 4 4.85 -6.01 4.56
CA ASP A 4 5.86 -4.98 4.43
C ASP A 4 5.72 -4.24 3.11
N TYR A 5 5.73 -2.91 3.18
CA TYR A 5 5.70 -2.07 1.98
C TYR A 5 6.86 -2.38 1.04
N ASP A 6 8.03 -2.72 1.58
CA ASP A 6 9.21 -2.93 0.74
C ASP A 6 9.13 -4.22 -0.09
N LEU A 7 8.37 -5.21 0.39
CA LEU A 7 8.10 -6.45 -0.32
C LEU A 7 7.05 -6.28 -1.44
N LEU A 8 6.42 -5.09 -1.56
CA LEU A 8 5.50 -4.82 -2.66
C LEU A 8 6.25 -4.77 -3.99
N PRO A 9 5.64 -5.29 -5.08
CA PRO A 9 6.15 -5.11 -6.43
C PRO A 9 6.38 -3.63 -6.74
N GLU A 10 7.43 -3.32 -7.49
CA GLU A 10 7.78 -1.93 -7.84
C GLU A 10 6.61 -1.17 -8.51
N ASN A 11 5.84 -1.87 -9.37
CA ASN A 11 4.66 -1.29 -10.01
C ASN A 11 3.54 -0.96 -9.03
N ALA A 12 3.39 -1.73 -7.94
CA ALA A 12 2.41 -1.44 -6.90
C ALA A 12 2.82 -0.19 -6.09
N LYS A 13 4.12 -0.06 -5.76
CA LYS A 13 4.66 1.14 -5.12
C LYS A 13 4.44 2.39 -5.99
N LYS A 14 4.71 2.30 -7.29
CA LYS A 14 4.45 3.39 -8.26
C LYS A 14 2.96 3.76 -8.35
N TYR A 15 2.09 2.76 -8.33
CA TYR A 15 0.64 2.98 -8.35
C TYR A 15 0.13 3.71 -7.10
N ILE A 16 0.62 3.31 -5.92
CA ILE A 16 0.29 3.97 -4.65
C ILE A 16 0.78 5.42 -4.65
N ALA A 17 2.03 5.66 -5.07
CA ALA A 17 2.56 7.02 -5.18
C ALA A 17 1.71 7.90 -6.11
N ARG A 18 1.27 7.35 -7.26
CA ARG A 18 0.38 8.08 -8.18
C ARG A 18 -0.98 8.38 -7.57
N LEU A 19 -1.53 7.46 -6.78
CA LEU A 19 -2.79 7.68 -6.05
C LEU A 19 -2.63 8.79 -5.00
N GLU A 20 -1.52 8.82 -4.27
CA GLU A 20 -1.23 9.88 -3.30
C GLU A 20 -1.15 11.26 -3.97
N GLU A 21 -0.50 11.35 -5.13
CA GLU A 21 -0.44 12.58 -5.92
C GLU A 21 -1.83 13.03 -6.40
N LEU A 22 -2.65 12.10 -6.88
CA LEU A 22 -3.98 12.41 -7.41
C LEU A 22 -4.97 12.79 -6.32
N ALA A 23 -4.93 12.10 -5.18
CA ALA A 23 -5.83 12.33 -4.06
C ALA A 23 -5.37 13.48 -3.16
N GLY A 24 -4.10 13.90 -3.25
CA GLY A 24 -3.52 14.95 -2.42
C GLY A 24 -3.39 14.56 -0.94
N VAL A 25 -3.47 13.27 -0.63
CA VAL A 25 -3.40 12.71 0.73
C VAL A 25 -2.49 11.50 0.76
N LYS A 26 -1.86 11.25 1.91
CA LYS A 26 -0.96 10.11 2.10
C LYS A 26 -1.72 8.82 2.40
N VAL A 27 -1.25 7.70 1.85
CA VAL A 27 -1.80 6.37 2.15
C VAL A 27 -1.21 5.89 3.47
N LYS A 28 -2.09 5.54 4.41
CA LYS A 28 -1.70 5.09 5.76
C LYS A 28 -1.83 3.57 5.96
N TYR A 29 -2.79 2.96 5.25
CA TYR A 29 -3.13 1.54 5.41
C TYR A 29 -3.31 0.89 4.03
N ILE A 30 -2.67 -0.27 3.84
CA ILE A 30 -2.79 -1.05 2.60
C ILE A 30 -3.17 -2.48 2.99
N SER A 31 -4.42 -2.87 2.77
CA SER A 31 -4.88 -4.25 2.97
C SER A 31 -4.52 -5.08 1.75
N THR A 32 -3.72 -6.13 1.93
CA THR A 32 -3.22 -6.96 0.82
C THR A 32 -3.94 -8.31 0.72
N SER A 33 -4.88 -8.60 1.63
CA SER A 33 -5.68 -9.83 1.70
C SER A 33 -6.93 -9.59 2.56
N PRO A 34 -7.96 -10.46 2.50
CA PRO A 34 -9.17 -10.34 3.33
C PRO A 34 -8.91 -10.53 4.84
N GLU A 35 -7.76 -11.10 5.22
CA GLU A 35 -7.36 -11.24 6.61
C GLU A 35 -6.85 -9.91 7.19
N ARG A 36 -7.30 -9.54 8.40
CA ARG A 36 -6.92 -8.27 9.03
C ARG A 36 -5.42 -8.13 9.26
N ASP A 37 -4.75 -9.25 9.55
CA ASP A 37 -3.32 -9.29 9.86
C ASP A 37 -2.44 -9.00 8.62
N ASP A 38 -3.03 -9.02 7.43
CA ASP A 38 -2.38 -8.73 6.16
C ASP A 38 -2.55 -7.27 5.72
N THR A 39 -2.34 -6.35 6.67
CA THR A 39 -2.43 -4.91 6.45
C THR A 39 -1.06 -4.27 6.68
N ILE A 40 -0.55 -3.56 5.66
CA ILE A 40 0.66 -2.75 5.76
C ILE A 40 0.29 -1.41 6.39
N ILE A 41 1.03 -1.00 7.41
CA ILE A 41 0.86 0.29 8.11
C ILE A 41 2.08 1.17 7.79
N LEU A 42 1.83 2.33 7.17
CA LEU A 42 2.85 3.30 6.71
C LEU A 42 3.07 4.47 7.68
#